data_AF-A0A2V9K2G2-F1
#
_entry.id   AF-A0A2V9K2G2-F1
#
_cell.length_a   1.000
_cell.length_b   1.000
_cell.length_c   1.000
_cell.angle_alpha   90.00
_cell.angle_beta   90.00
_cell.angle_gamma   90.00
#
_symmetry.space_group_name_H-M   'P 1'
#
loop_
_entity.id
_entity.type
_entity.pdbx_description
1 polymer ?
#
loop_
_entity_poly.entity_id
_entity_poly.type
_entity_poly.pdbx_seq_one_letter_code
_entity_poly.pdbx_strand_id
1 'polypeptide(L)'
;MSTVFVPRSNYWQGQRDDITLAELHRVLQAVMGWTDAHLHRFVMGNQYYGVPDEEEEIGFSKTEDENKYKLGDLVLRENLQVANEYDFGDNWEHVPLVERILPPQQDMRSPVCLAGARACPPEDVGGIGGFEDFLKAIGDPHHPELKEFLEWIGGEFDPEAFDVDEVNEILREMT
;
A
#
# COMPACT_ATOMS: atom_id res chain seq x y z
N MET A 1 -13.37 -1.41 16.54
CA MET A 1 -13.95 -1.42 15.18
C MET A 1 -12.84 -0.91 14.30
N SER A 2 -12.04 -1.81 13.73
CA SER A 2 -10.97 -1.41 12.81
C SER A 2 -11.62 -1.25 11.45
N THR A 3 -11.82 -0.01 11.04
CA THR A 3 -12.25 0.30 9.68
C THR A 3 -11.04 0.06 8.80
N VAL A 4 -10.95 -1.13 8.23
CA VAL A 4 -10.02 -1.42 7.14
C VAL A 4 -10.45 -0.50 6.00
N PHE A 5 -9.62 0.49 5.68
CA PHE A 5 -9.72 1.16 4.39
C PHE A 5 -9.23 0.13 3.36
N VAL A 6 -10.12 -0.79 3.00
CA VAL A 6 -10.05 -1.43 1.69
C VAL A 6 -10.53 -0.29 0.79
N PRO A 7 -9.67 0.39 0.00
CA PRO A 7 -10.18 1.05 -1.19
C PRO A 7 -10.99 -0.03 -1.90
N ARG A 8 -12.32 0.08 -1.80
CA ARG A 8 -13.22 -0.91 -2.39
C ARG A 8 -12.79 -0.93 -3.84
N SER A 9 -12.23 -2.07 -4.25
CA SER A 9 -11.61 -2.34 -5.54
C SER A 9 -10.27 -1.64 -5.85
N ASN A 10 -9.17 -2.12 -5.24
CA ASN A 10 -7.92 -2.23 -6.00
C ASN A 10 -7.91 -3.63 -6.63
N TYR A 11 -8.40 -3.71 -7.87
CA TYR A 11 -8.40 -4.94 -8.64
C TYR A 11 -6.97 -5.20 -9.16
N TRP A 12 -6.18 -5.94 -8.39
CA TRP A 12 -4.85 -6.38 -8.81
C TRP A 12 -4.99 -7.64 -9.66
N GLN A 13 -4.93 -7.52 -10.99
CA GLN A 13 -4.62 -8.67 -11.84
C GLN A 13 -3.47 -8.30 -12.76
N GLY A 14 -2.46 -9.18 -12.83
CA GLY A 14 -1.29 -8.97 -13.68
C GLY A 14 -0.02 -8.59 -12.91
N GLN A 15 0.19 -9.12 -11.71
CA GLN A 15 1.51 -9.13 -11.09
C GLN A 15 2.28 -10.37 -11.55
N ARG A 16 3.57 -10.23 -11.86
CA ARG A 16 4.44 -11.41 -12.04
C ARG A 16 4.59 -12.10 -10.67
N ASP A 17 4.52 -13.41 -10.63
CA ASP A 17 4.68 -14.16 -9.37
C ASP A 17 6.16 -14.34 -8.98
N ASP A 18 7.09 -13.98 -9.86
CA ASP A 18 8.53 -14.12 -9.62
C ASP A 18 9.20 -12.90 -8.96
N ILE A 19 8.42 -11.86 -8.65
CA ILE A 19 8.88 -10.71 -7.85
C ILE A 19 8.99 -11.05 -6.37
N THR A 20 9.91 -10.40 -5.69
CA THR A 20 10.09 -10.44 -4.23
C THR A 20 9.03 -9.65 -3.48
N LEU A 21 8.91 -9.86 -2.18
CA LEU A 21 8.06 -9.03 -1.32
C LEU A 21 8.55 -7.57 -1.27
N ALA A 22 9.85 -7.32 -1.35
CA ALA A 22 10.42 -5.96 -1.48
C ALA A 22 9.94 -5.25 -2.75
N GLU A 23 9.91 -5.96 -3.88
CA GLU A 23 9.38 -5.43 -5.13
C GLU A 23 7.86 -5.22 -5.06
N LEU A 24 7.11 -6.10 -4.39
CA LEU A 24 5.68 -5.90 -4.14
C LEU A 24 5.44 -4.64 -3.31
N HIS A 25 6.24 -4.40 -2.26
CA HIS A 25 6.14 -3.19 -1.44
C HIS A 25 6.30 -1.93 -2.29
N ARG A 26 7.32 -1.88 -3.16
CA ARG A 26 7.49 -0.74 -4.08
C ARG A 26 6.29 -0.53 -4.99
N VAL A 27 5.66 -1.61 -5.47
CA VAL A 27 4.44 -1.52 -6.28
C VAL A 27 3.30 -0.93 -5.46
N LEU A 28 3.15 -1.32 -4.20
CA LEU A 28 2.16 -0.73 -3.30
C LEU A 28 2.43 0.76 -3.08
N GLN A 29 3.67 1.15 -2.80
CA GLN A 29 4.07 2.56 -2.64
C GLN A 29 3.71 3.40 -3.88
N ALA A 30 4.04 2.90 -5.08
CA ALA A 30 3.75 3.56 -6.34
C ALA A 30 2.24 3.74 -6.58
N VAL A 31 1.43 2.72 -6.29
CA VAL A 31 -0.03 2.79 -6.46
C VAL A 31 -0.68 3.69 -5.41
N MET A 32 -0.12 3.77 -4.20
CA MET A 32 -0.62 4.64 -3.14
C MET A 32 -0.14 6.10 -3.28
N GLY A 33 0.89 6.36 -4.09
CA GLY A 33 1.53 7.68 -4.18
C GLY A 33 2.35 8.04 -2.95
N TRP A 34 2.86 7.04 -2.23
CA TRP A 34 3.71 7.22 -1.04
C TRP A 34 5.20 7.15 -1.39
N THR A 35 6.02 7.67 -0.48
CA THR A 35 7.45 7.91 -0.73
C THR A 35 8.39 6.88 -0.12
N ASP A 36 7.86 5.82 0.49
CA ASP A 36 8.66 4.79 1.17
C ASP A 36 9.54 5.38 2.31
N ALA A 37 9.02 6.38 3.02
CA ALA A 37 9.75 7.09 4.07
C ALA A 37 9.73 6.36 5.42
N HIS A 38 8.85 5.36 5.59
CA HIS A 38 8.61 4.70 6.87
C HIS A 38 8.86 3.19 6.82
N LEU A 39 9.03 2.59 8.00
CA LEU A 39 9.15 1.13 8.12
C LEU A 39 7.86 0.43 7.66
N HIS A 40 8.05 -0.77 7.10
CA HIS A 40 6.98 -1.62 6.65
C HIS A 40 7.25 -3.10 6.96
N ARG A 41 6.19 -3.90 6.93
CA ARG A 41 6.28 -5.36 6.92
C ARG A 41 5.04 -6.01 6.32
N PHE A 42 5.22 -7.17 5.72
CA PHE A 42 4.15 -8.08 5.38
C PHE A 42 3.87 -9.08 6.51
N VAL A 43 2.59 -9.37 6.74
CA VAL A 43 2.12 -10.33 7.73
C VAL A 43 1.29 -11.41 7.06
N MET A 44 1.70 -12.66 7.24
CA MET A 44 0.98 -13.84 6.77
C MET A 44 0.88 -14.88 7.89
N GLY A 45 -0.30 -14.97 8.50
CA GLY A 45 -0.50 -15.80 9.70
C GLY A 45 0.33 -15.27 10.86
N ASN A 46 1.30 -16.06 11.33
CA ASN A 46 2.19 -15.69 12.44
C ASN A 46 3.61 -15.32 11.96
N GLN A 47 3.80 -15.18 10.65
CA GLN A 47 5.10 -14.86 10.05
C GLN A 47 5.12 -13.40 9.56
N TYR A 48 6.24 -12.75 9.83
CA TYR A 48 6.54 -11.38 9.42
C TYR A 48 7.66 -11.40 8.37
N TYR A 49 7.53 -10.52 7.38
CA TYR A 49 8.51 -10.33 6.31
C TYR A 49 8.74 -8.84 6.12
N GLY A 50 9.99 -8.41 6.03
CA GLY A 50 10.33 -6.99 5.89
C GLY A 50 11.83 -6.79 5.89
N VAL A 51 12.27 -5.56 6.11
CA VAL A 51 13.69 -5.27 6.32
C VAL A 51 14.12 -5.84 7.66
N PRO A 52 15.09 -6.79 7.72
CA PRO A 52 15.51 -7.37 8.98
C PRO A 52 16.11 -6.32 9.91
N ASP A 53 15.69 -6.33 11.17
CA ASP A 53 16.31 -5.57 12.23
C ASP A 53 17.35 -6.45 12.95
N GLU A 54 18.61 -6.00 13.00
CA GLU A 54 19.66 -6.72 13.73
C GLU A 54 19.49 -6.66 15.25
N GLU A 55 18.67 -5.71 15.74
CA GLU A 55 18.36 -5.51 17.15
C GLU A 55 17.09 -6.25 17.61
N GLU A 56 16.40 -6.99 16.72
CA GLU A 56 15.21 -7.76 17.07
C GLU A 56 15.50 -8.73 18.24
N GLU A 57 14.88 -8.47 19.40
CA GLU A 57 15.13 -9.25 20.62
C GLU A 57 14.68 -10.71 20.48
N ILE A 58 15.48 -11.61 21.06
CA ILE A 58 15.19 -13.04 21.17
C ILE A 58 13.87 -13.24 21.93
N GLY A 59 12.80 -13.64 21.22
CA GLY A 59 11.49 -13.93 21.81
C GLY A 59 10.31 -13.30 21.07
N PHE A 60 10.57 -12.34 20.18
CA PHE A 60 9.60 -11.89 19.19
C PHE A 60 9.66 -12.77 17.94
N SER A 61 8.55 -12.84 17.19
CA SER A 61 8.57 -13.50 15.88
C SER A 61 9.53 -12.75 14.98
N LYS A 62 10.64 -13.39 14.66
CA LYS A 62 11.68 -12.86 13.79
C LYS A 62 11.11 -12.39 12.44
N THR A 63 11.47 -11.19 12.02
CA THR A 63 11.19 -10.67 10.69
C THR A 63 12.12 -11.35 9.68
N GLU A 64 11.52 -12.00 8.70
CA GLU A 64 12.22 -12.64 7.61
C GLU A 64 12.54 -11.61 6.51
N ASP A 65 13.72 -11.74 5.90
CA ASP A 65 14.18 -10.81 4.85
C ASP A 65 13.31 -10.91 3.60
N GLU A 66 12.55 -9.85 3.32
CA GLU A 66 11.60 -9.78 2.21
C GLU A 66 12.23 -10.00 0.82
N ASN A 67 13.52 -9.75 0.65
CA ASN A 67 14.24 -10.00 -0.61
C ASN A 67 14.41 -11.49 -0.90
N LYS A 68 14.23 -12.35 0.10
CA LYS A 68 14.41 -13.81 -0.02
C LYS A 68 13.14 -14.55 -0.42
N TYR A 69 11.98 -13.91 -0.39
CA TYR A 69 10.69 -14.55 -0.63
C TYR A 69 10.01 -13.94 -1.84
N LYS A 70 9.69 -14.78 -2.82
CA LYS A 70 8.91 -14.36 -3.98
C LYS A 70 7.42 -14.45 -3.68
N LEU A 71 6.65 -13.61 -4.35
CA LEU A 71 5.19 -13.60 -4.23
C LEU A 71 4.59 -14.98 -4.56
N GLY A 72 5.05 -15.62 -5.64
CA GLY A 72 4.59 -16.94 -6.07
C GLY A 72 4.93 -18.08 -5.12
N ASP A 73 5.95 -17.92 -4.28
CA ASP A 73 6.30 -18.92 -3.25
C ASP A 73 5.31 -18.88 -2.07
N LEU A 74 4.65 -17.74 -1.87
CA LEU A 74 3.77 -17.46 -0.73
C LEU A 74 2.29 -17.48 -1.12
N VAL A 75 1.97 -16.98 -2.31
CA VAL A 75 0.62 -16.92 -2.89
C VAL A 75 0.31 -18.20 -3.63
N LEU A 76 -0.01 -19.23 -2.85
CA LEU A 76 -0.28 -20.58 -3.38
C LEU A 76 -1.73 -20.77 -3.86
N ARG A 77 -2.62 -19.82 -3.58
CA ARG A 77 -4.04 -19.90 -3.93
C ARG A 77 -4.70 -18.53 -4.04
N GLU A 78 -5.77 -18.49 -4.81
CA GLU A 78 -6.74 -17.40 -4.80
C GLU A 78 -7.36 -17.23 -3.41
N ASN A 79 -7.82 -16.01 -3.12
CA ASN A 79 -8.34 -15.53 -1.85
C ASN A 79 -7.32 -15.55 -0.69
N LEU A 80 -6.02 -15.65 -0.98
CA LEU A 80 -5.01 -15.38 0.03
C LEU A 80 -4.96 -13.87 0.31
N GLN A 81 -4.92 -13.54 1.59
CA GLN A 81 -4.69 -12.18 2.08
C GLN A 81 -3.24 -12.09 2.55
N VAL A 82 -2.56 -11.05 2.11
CA VAL A 82 -1.24 -10.67 2.61
C VAL A 82 -1.43 -9.31 3.23
N ALA A 83 -1.33 -9.19 4.55
CA ALA A 83 -1.38 -7.87 5.17
C ALA A 83 -0.03 -7.18 4.97
N ASN A 84 -0.06 -5.87 4.70
CA ASN A 84 1.08 -4.98 4.62
C ASN A 84 0.85 -3.88 5.63
N GLU A 85 1.66 -3.86 6.67
CA GLU A 85 1.71 -2.78 7.64
C GLU A 85 2.74 -1.75 7.15
N TYR A 86 2.34 -0.50 7.03
CA TYR A 86 3.19 0.61 6.61
C TYR A 86 3.10 1.74 7.63
N ASP A 87 4.23 2.36 7.92
CA ASP A 87 4.39 3.39 8.94
C ASP A 87 3.89 2.94 10.32
N PHE A 88 4.78 2.44 11.16
CA PHE A 88 4.41 1.97 12.50
C PHE A 88 3.95 3.10 13.44
N GLY A 89 4.13 4.38 13.06
CA GLY A 89 3.55 5.54 13.75
C GLY A 89 2.06 5.68 13.44
N ASP A 90 1.73 5.81 12.16
CA ASP A 90 0.35 5.99 11.67
C ASP A 90 -0.46 4.69 11.58
N ASN A 91 0.25 3.57 11.59
CA ASN A 91 -0.24 2.19 11.57
C ASN A 91 -1.20 1.92 10.41
N TRP A 92 -0.75 2.23 9.18
CA TRP A 92 -1.50 1.88 7.98
C TRP A 92 -1.45 0.37 7.76
N GLU A 93 -2.63 -0.23 7.59
CA GLU A 93 -2.75 -1.65 7.27
C GLU A 93 -3.46 -1.80 5.92
N HIS A 94 -2.74 -2.34 4.95
CA HIS A 94 -3.29 -2.72 3.66
C HIS A 94 -3.40 -4.23 3.58
N VAL A 95 -4.54 -4.75 3.13
CA VAL A 95 -4.72 -6.18 2.97
C VAL A 95 -4.99 -6.52 1.51
N PRO A 96 -3.96 -6.52 0.64
CA PRO A 96 -4.05 -7.06 -0.70
C PRO A 96 -4.70 -8.45 -0.73
N LEU A 97 -5.70 -8.59 -1.60
CA LEU A 97 -6.38 -9.85 -1.87
C LEU A 97 -5.92 -10.40 -3.22
N VAL A 98 -5.48 -11.65 -3.23
CA VAL A 98 -5.18 -12.37 -4.47
C VAL A 98 -6.49 -12.88 -5.05
N GLU A 99 -7.09 -12.14 -5.98
CA GLU A 99 -8.38 -12.54 -6.55
C GLU A 99 -8.27 -13.71 -7.51
N ARG A 100 -7.23 -13.71 -8.36
CA ARG A 100 -7.05 -14.70 -9.42
C ARG A 100 -5.58 -14.92 -9.72
N ILE A 101 -5.20 -16.18 -9.92
CA ILE A 101 -3.86 -16.55 -10.40
C ILE A 101 -3.97 -16.97 -11.86
N LEU A 102 -3.28 -16.26 -12.73
CA LEU A 102 -3.30 -16.51 -14.17
C LEU A 102 -2.00 -17.20 -14.63
N PRO A 103 -2.04 -17.98 -15.71
CA PRO A 103 -0.82 -18.51 -16.32
C PRO A 103 0.14 -17.36 -16.70
N PRO A 104 1.47 -17.56 -16.59
CA PRO A 104 2.45 -16.55 -16.98
C PRO A 104 2.23 -16.06 -18.42
N GLN A 105 2.16 -14.74 -18.60
CA GLN A 105 2.09 -14.12 -19.92
C GLN A 105 3.50 -13.70 -20.37
N GLN A 106 3.93 -14.15 -21.55
CA GLN A 106 5.31 -13.93 -22.03
C GLN A 106 5.68 -12.45 -22.23
N ASP A 107 4.69 -11.56 -22.35
CA ASP A 107 4.90 -10.15 -22.68
C ASP A 107 4.65 -9.19 -21.51
N MET A 108 4.30 -9.70 -20.32
CA MET A 108 4.16 -8.86 -19.13
C MET A 108 5.52 -8.52 -18.55
N ARG A 109 5.96 -7.28 -18.78
CA ARG A 109 7.24 -6.78 -18.25
C ARG A 109 7.08 -6.14 -16.88
N SER A 110 6.01 -5.38 -16.69
CA SER A 110 5.75 -4.57 -15.48
C SER A 110 4.38 -4.91 -14.89
N PRO A 111 4.17 -4.64 -13.59
CA PRO A 111 2.84 -4.64 -12.97
C PRO A 111 1.89 -3.71 -13.72
N VAL A 112 0.59 -4.04 -13.69
CA VAL A 112 -0.46 -3.20 -14.28
C VAL A 112 -1.56 -3.00 -13.25
N CYS A 113 -1.90 -1.73 -13.01
CA CYS A 113 -3.11 -1.35 -12.30
C CYS A 113 -4.29 -1.42 -13.27
N LEU A 114 -5.31 -2.22 -12.95
CA LEU A 114 -6.48 -2.37 -13.82
C LEU A 114 -7.62 -1.40 -13.45
N ALA A 115 -7.70 -1.06 -12.18
CA ALA A 115 -8.68 -0.14 -11.62
C ALA A 115 -8.30 0.21 -10.18
N GLY A 116 -8.79 1.36 -9.76
CA GLY A 116 -8.75 1.86 -8.39
C GLY A 116 -9.80 2.93 -8.23
N ALA A 117 -9.95 3.43 -7.01
CA ALA A 117 -10.89 4.51 -6.72
C ALA A 117 -10.40 5.30 -5.50
N ARG A 118 -10.67 6.61 -5.54
CA ARG A 118 -10.36 7.57 -4.47
C ARG A 118 -8.86 7.80 -4.30
N ALA A 119 -8.53 8.96 -3.75
CA ALA A 119 -7.15 9.27 -3.42
C ALA A 119 -6.75 8.46 -2.19
N CYS A 120 -5.49 8.01 -2.17
CA CYS A 120 -4.93 7.39 -0.98
C CYS A 120 -4.70 8.47 0.10
N PRO A 121 -4.74 8.10 1.39
CA PRO A 121 -4.39 9.03 2.46
C PRO A 121 -3.00 9.62 2.22
N PRO A 122 -2.80 10.93 2.37
CA PRO A 122 -1.48 11.51 2.29
C PRO A 122 -0.53 10.90 3.34
N GLU A 123 0.75 10.84 3.00
CA GLU A 123 1.78 10.43 3.95
C GLU A 123 1.81 11.40 5.16
N ASP A 124 2.13 10.89 6.35
CA ASP A 124 2.16 11.65 7.61
C ASP A 124 0.84 12.35 8.01
N VAL A 125 -0.31 11.96 7.46
CA VAL A 125 -1.61 12.59 7.81
C VAL A 125 -2.07 12.24 9.23
N GLY A 126 -1.40 11.32 9.94
CA GLY A 126 -1.72 10.95 11.32
C GLY A 126 -2.65 9.74 11.41
N GLY A 127 -2.43 8.76 10.54
CA GLY A 127 -3.20 7.53 10.48
C GLY A 127 -4.67 7.76 10.14
N ILE A 128 -5.51 6.78 10.49
CA ILE A 128 -6.95 6.81 10.17
C ILE A 128 -7.64 8.04 10.78
N GLY A 129 -7.35 8.35 12.05
CA GLY A 129 -7.97 9.47 12.74
C GLY A 129 -7.60 10.81 12.12
N GLY A 130 -6.30 11.00 11.84
CA GLY A 130 -5.80 12.20 11.17
C GLY A 130 -6.37 12.37 9.77
N PHE A 131 -6.48 11.27 8.99
CA PHE A 131 -7.12 11.34 7.67
C PHE A 131 -8.61 11.68 7.74
N GLU A 132 -9.35 11.12 8.71
CA GLU A 132 -10.77 11.48 8.91
C GLU A 132 -10.94 12.96 9.26
N ASP A 133 -10.07 13.51 10.11
CA ASP A 133 -10.11 14.91 10.51
C ASP A 133 -9.69 15.83 9.36
N PHE A 134 -8.68 15.44 8.58
CA PHE A 134 -8.29 16.09 7.33
C PHE A 134 -9.47 16.17 6.35
N LEU A 135 -10.15 15.05 6.07
CA LEU A 135 -11.30 15.00 5.17
C LEU A 135 -12.46 15.89 5.64
N LYS A 136 -12.74 15.93 6.96
CA LYS A 136 -13.76 16.82 7.52
C LYS A 136 -13.37 18.28 7.31
N ALA A 137 -12.10 18.62 7.52
CA ALA A 137 -11.63 19.99 7.42
C ALA A 137 -11.68 20.50 5.97
N ILE A 138 -11.19 19.73 5.00
CA ILE A 138 -11.20 20.15 3.59
C ILE A 138 -12.61 20.14 2.98
N GLY A 139 -13.53 19.36 3.54
CA GLY A 139 -14.92 19.29 3.10
C GLY A 139 -15.83 20.42 3.59
N ASP A 140 -15.38 21.22 4.57
CA ASP A 140 -16.13 22.36 5.11
C ASP A 140 -15.35 23.68 4.92
N PRO A 141 -15.82 24.58 4.02
CA PRO A 141 -15.22 25.90 3.80
C PRO A 141 -15.12 26.79 5.04
N HIS A 142 -15.84 26.46 6.12
CA HIS A 142 -15.86 27.18 7.39
C HIS A 142 -15.07 26.47 8.49
N HIS A 143 -14.43 25.33 8.21
CA HIS A 143 -13.65 24.61 9.21
C HIS A 143 -12.47 25.46 9.69
N PRO A 144 -12.23 25.58 11.00
CA PRO A 144 -11.14 26.40 11.53
C PRO A 144 -9.75 25.95 11.05
N GLU A 145 -9.57 24.65 10.78
CA GLU A 145 -8.29 24.06 10.37
C GLU A 145 -8.13 23.93 8.84
N LEU A 146 -9.13 24.32 8.04
CA LEU A 146 -9.10 24.18 6.57
C LEU A 146 -7.80 24.76 5.97
N LYS A 147 -7.45 25.98 6.38
CA LYS A 147 -6.29 26.68 5.84
C LYS A 147 -4.98 25.95 6.16
N GLU A 148 -4.84 25.47 7.40
CA GLU A 148 -3.65 24.75 7.85
C GLU A 148 -3.48 23.44 7.07
N PHE A 149 -4.56 22.68 6.89
CA PHE A 149 -4.52 21.44 6.12
C PHE A 149 -4.25 21.66 4.63
N LEU A 150 -4.81 22.70 4.01
CA LEU A 150 -4.51 23.02 2.61
C LEU A 150 -3.07 23.51 2.41
N GLU A 151 -2.52 24.28 3.36
CA GLU A 151 -1.11 24.67 3.34
C GLU A 151 -0.18 23.45 3.50
N TRP A 152 -0.53 22.53 4.41
CA TRP A 152 0.23 21.31 4.65
C TRP A 152 0.22 20.36 3.45
N ILE A 153 -0.93 20.12 2.82
CA ILE A 153 -1.04 19.21 1.67
C ILE A 153 -0.50 19.81 0.36
N GLY A 154 -0.08 21.07 0.38
CA GLY A 154 0.49 21.75 -0.79
C GLY A 154 -0.54 22.41 -1.72
N GLY A 155 -1.78 22.57 -1.27
CA GLY A 155 -2.76 23.48 -1.88
C GLY A 155 -4.16 22.89 -2.04
N GLU A 156 -4.30 21.77 -2.74
CA GLU A 156 -5.58 21.13 -3.02
C GLU A 156 -5.50 19.61 -2.89
N PHE A 157 -6.61 19.00 -2.52
CA PHE A 157 -6.75 17.55 -2.42
C PHE A 157 -8.18 17.15 -2.81
N ASP A 158 -8.30 16.32 -3.84
CA ASP A 158 -9.57 15.70 -4.22
C ASP A 158 -9.62 14.26 -3.67
N PRO A 159 -10.43 13.98 -2.64
CA PRO A 159 -10.51 12.65 -2.05
C PRO A 159 -11.08 11.59 -3.00
N GLU A 160 -11.73 11.99 -4.10
CA GLU A 160 -12.30 11.06 -5.07
C GLU A 160 -11.41 10.86 -6.31
N ALA A 161 -10.28 11.58 -6.40
CA ALA A 161 -9.36 11.47 -7.52
C ALA A 161 -8.62 10.12 -7.54
N PHE A 162 -8.62 9.47 -8.70
CA PHE A 162 -7.78 8.31 -9.01
C PHE A 162 -7.62 8.21 -10.53
N ASP A 163 -6.38 8.15 -11.01
CA ASP A 163 -6.07 7.99 -12.44
C ASP A 163 -5.27 6.70 -12.68
N VAL A 164 -5.90 5.74 -13.35
CA VAL A 164 -5.30 4.44 -13.65
C VAL A 164 -4.18 4.55 -14.68
N ASP A 165 -4.25 5.52 -15.60
CA ASP A 165 -3.24 5.71 -16.63
C ASP A 165 -1.97 6.31 -16.00
N GLU A 166 -2.11 7.31 -15.11
CA GLU A 166 -1.00 7.89 -14.34
C GLU A 166 -0.27 6.82 -13.51
N VAL A 167 -1.00 6.01 -12.76
CA VAL A 167 -0.43 4.91 -11.98
C VAL A 167 0.33 3.94 -12.89
N ASN A 168 -0.24 3.59 -14.05
CA ASN A 168 0.42 2.68 -14.98
C ASN A 168 1.65 3.28 -15.68
N GLU A 169 1.74 4.60 -15.82
CA GLU A 169 2.96 5.27 -16.27
C GLU A 169 4.09 5.07 -15.25
N ILE A 170 3.82 5.32 -13.97
CA ILE A 170 4.77 5.10 -12.87
C ILE A 170 5.23 3.63 -12.84
N LEU A 171 4.29 2.68 -12.88
CA LEU A 171 4.60 1.25 -12.81
C LEU A 171 5.49 0.75 -13.97
N ARG A 172 5.43 1.39 -15.14
CA ARG A 172 6.29 1.06 -16.30
C ARG A 172 7.74 1.52 -16.10
N GLU A 173 7.96 2.57 -15.31
CA GLU A 173 9.31 3.08 -15.03
C GLU A 173 10.06 2.24 -13.98
N MET A 174 9.35 1.35 -13.28
CA MET A 174 9.92 0.48 -12.25
C MET A 174 10.63 -0.78 -12.79
N THR A 175 10.68 -0.97 -14.11
CA THR A 175 11.22 -2.18 -14.78
C THR A 175 12.57 -2.03 -15.46
#